data_AF-A0A3A0VH33-F1
#
_entry.id   AF-A0A3A0VH33-F1
#
_cell.length_a   1.000
_cell.length_b   1.000
_cell.length_c   1.000
_cell.angle_alpha   90.00
_cell.angle_beta   90.00
_cell.angle_gamma   90.00
#
_symmetry.space_group_name_H-M   'P 1'
#
loop_
_entity.id
_entity.type
_entity.pdbx_description
1 polymer ?
#
loop_
_entity_poly.entity_id
_entity_poly.type
_entity_poly.pdbx_seq_one_letter_code
_entity_poly.pdbx_strand_id
1 'polypeptide(L)'
;MKGELSNRHIQLIAIGGAIGTGLFLGAGQSIHLAGPSILLTYIIVGFVLFMFMRAMGEMLLSNTEFNSFADITHEYVGPLAGFIT
;
A
#
# COMPACT_ATOMS: atom_id res chain seq x y z
N MET A 1 -27.53 7.10 -7.88
CA MET A 1 -26.34 7.88 -8.27
C MET A 1 -25.22 7.51 -7.31
N LYS A 2 -24.25 6.70 -7.76
CA LYS A 2 -23.03 6.39 -6.99
C LYS A 2 -22.25 7.70 -6.87
N GLY A 3 -22.04 8.22 -5.65
CA GLY A 3 -21.22 9.41 -5.47
C GLY A 3 -19.81 9.11 -5.95
N GLU A 4 -19.37 9.76 -7.03
CA GLU A 4 -18.01 9.61 -7.51
C GLU A 4 -17.06 10.11 -6.41
N LEU A 5 -16.17 9.21 -5.97
CA LEU A 5 -15.16 9.57 -4.98
C LEU A 5 -14.16 10.51 -5.65
N SER A 6 -14.28 11.80 -5.33
CA SER A 6 -13.25 12.77 -5.68
C SER A 6 -11.88 12.30 -5.18
N ASN A 7 -10.81 12.65 -5.90
CA ASN A 7 -9.42 12.32 -5.56
C ASN A 7 -9.09 12.68 -4.09
N ARG A 8 -9.66 13.78 -3.58
CA ARG A 8 -9.52 14.17 -2.16
C ARG A 8 -10.10 13.13 -1.18
N HIS A 9 -11.25 12.55 -1.49
CA HIS A 9 -11.84 11.51 -0.63
C HIS A 9 -10.98 10.24 -0.63
N ILE A 10 -10.45 9.84 -1.79
CA ILE A 10 -9.56 8.68 -1.90
C ILE A 10 -8.28 8.89 -1.08
N GLN A 11 -7.68 10.08 -1.16
CA GLN A 11 -6.51 10.42 -0.36
C GLN A 11 -6.81 10.42 1.15
N LEU A 12 -7.97 10.95 1.57
CA LEU A 12 -8.37 10.94 2.98
C LEU A 12 -8.61 9.53 3.50
N ILE A 13 -9.18 8.63 2.68
CA ILE A 13 -9.33 7.21 3.03
C ILE A 13 -7.95 6.57 3.22
N ALA A 14 -7.02 6.80 2.28
CA ALA A 14 -5.66 6.25 2.35
C ALA A 14 -4.90 6.76 3.58
N ILE A 15 -4.94 8.06 3.85
CA ILE A 15 -4.29 8.68 5.02
C ILE A 15 -4.92 8.17 6.33
N GLY A 16 -6.26 8.10 6.39
CA GLY A 16 -6.98 7.61 7.56
C GLY A 16 -6.63 6.16 7.91
N GLY A 17 -6.54 5.29 6.91
CA GLY A 17 -6.09 3.91 7.10
C GLY A 17 -4.63 3.83 7.55
N ALA A 18 -3.73 4.53 6.87
CA ALA A 18 -2.28 4.50 7.17
C ALA A 18 -1.96 5.02 8.58
N ILE A 19 -2.61 6.10 9.02
CA ILE A 19 -2.41 6.64 10.37
C ILE A 19 -3.12 5.76 11.41
N GLY A 20 -4.37 5.36 11.17
CA GLY A 20 -5.19 4.64 12.14
C GLY A 20 -4.64 3.25 12.49
N THR A 21 -4.52 2.36 11.51
CA THR A 21 -4.03 0.99 11.76
C THR A 21 -2.51 0.90 11.62
N GLY A 22 -1.90 1.60 10.66
CA GLY A 22 -0.45 1.51 10.44
C GLY A 22 0.36 2.14 11.56
N LEU A 23 0.14 3.43 11.83
CA LEU A 23 0.91 4.16 12.83
C LEU A 23 0.44 3.87 14.25
N PHE A 24 -0.86 4.00 14.57
CA PHE A 24 -1.30 3.90 15.97
C PHE A 24 -1.36 2.46 16.51
N LEU A 25 -1.88 1.49 15.75
CA LEU A 25 -1.95 0.09 16.20
C LEU A 25 -0.54 -0.54 16.23
N GLY A 26 0.30 -0.23 15.24
CA GLY A 26 1.64 -0.81 15.08
C GLY A 26 2.76 -0.12 15.86
N ALA A 27 2.67 1.19 16.13
CA ALA A 27 3.80 1.92 16.73
C ALA A 27 4.10 1.47 18.16
N GLY A 28 3.11 1.11 18.99
CA GLY A 28 3.37 0.70 20.37
C GLY A 28 4.32 -0.51 20.47
N GLN A 29 4.03 -1.56 19.70
CA GLN A 29 4.89 -2.75 19.64
C GLN A 29 6.21 -2.47 18.92
N SER A 30 6.16 -1.71 17.83
CA SER A 30 7.36 -1.39 17.05
C SER A 30 8.35 -0.56 17.86
N ILE A 31 7.88 0.43 18.63
CA ILE A 31 8.71 1.27 19.50
C ILE A 31 9.34 0.43 20.61
N HIS A 32 8.58 -0.51 21.19
CA HIS A 32 9.12 -1.39 22.23
C HIS A 32 10.24 -2.30 21.71
N LEU A 33 10.11 -2.81 20.48
CA LEU A 33 11.10 -3.70 19.86
C LEU A 33 12.31 -2.95 19.29
N ALA A 34 12.10 -1.81 18.63
CA ALA A 34 13.15 -1.09 17.92
C ALA A 34 13.80 0.05 18.73
N GLY A 35 13.19 0.47 19.85
CA GLY A 35 13.72 1.57 20.67
C GLY A 35 13.90 2.88 19.88
N PRO A 36 14.90 3.72 20.21
CA PRO A 36 15.14 5.01 19.54
C PRO A 36 15.40 4.89 18.03
N SER A 37 15.85 3.72 17.56
CA SER A 37 16.12 3.46 16.15
C SER A 37 14.87 3.27 15.27
N ILE A 38 13.67 3.33 15.85
CA ILE A 38 12.42 3.19 15.08
C ILE A 38 12.27 4.20 13.95
N LEU A 39 12.78 5.42 14.12
CA LEU A 39 12.76 6.44 13.06
C LEU A 39 13.56 5.97 11.83
N LEU A 40 14.73 5.37 12.05
CA LEU A 40 15.53 4.79 10.96
C LEU A 40 14.79 3.64 10.29
N THR A 41 14.17 2.76 11.07
CA THR A 41 13.36 1.66 10.53
C THR A 41 12.21 2.18 9.68
N TYR A 42 11.46 3.18 10.15
CA TYR A 42 10.37 3.78 9.37
C TYR A 42 10.84 4.46 8.10
N ILE A 43 12.01 5.12 8.11
CA ILE A 43 12.58 5.73 6.90
C ILE A 43 12.95 4.66 5.87
N ILE A 44 13.64 3.59 6.29
CA ILE A 44 14.08 2.53 5.38
C ILE A 44 12.87 1.77 4.83
N VAL A 45 11.96 1.33 5.70
CA VAL A 45 10.74 0.61 5.29
C VAL A 45 9.85 1.50 4.42
N GLY A 46 9.66 2.77 4.83
CA GLY A 46 8.89 3.75 4.06
C GLY A 46 9.47 4.01 2.67
N PHE A 47 10.80 4.07 2.56
CA PHE A 47 11.48 4.23 1.26
C PHE A 47 11.26 3.02 0.35
N VAL A 48 11.39 1.80 0.87
CA VAL A 48 11.13 0.57 0.11
C VAL A 48 9.67 0.50 -0.32
N LEU A 49 8.73 0.81 0.58
CA LEU A 49 7.29 0.84 0.27
C LEU A 49 6.94 1.92 -0.75
N PHE A 50 7.59 3.08 -0.70
CA PHE A 50 7.41 4.14 -1.69
C PHE A 50 7.85 3.67 -3.08
N MET A 51 9.02 3.04 -3.19
CA MET A 51 9.49 2.48 -4.47
C MET A 51 8.56 1.39 -4.99
N PHE A 52 8.06 0.51 -4.12
CA PHE A 52 7.08 -0.50 -4.48
C PHE A 52 5.78 0.11 -5.02
N MET A 53 5.21 1.10 -4.32
CA MET A 53 3.99 1.79 -4.74
C MET A 53 4.19 2.54 -6.06
N ARG A 54 5.39 3.10 -6.29
CA ARG A 54 5.75 3.78 -7.53
C ARG A 54 5.76 2.80 -8.72
N ALA A 55 6.38 1.64 -8.56
CA ALA A 55 6.41 0.59 -9.58
C ALA A 55 5.01 0.03 -9.88
N MET A 56 4.21 -0.22 -8.83
CA MET A 56 2.80 -0.61 -8.95
C MET A 56 1.98 0.41 -9.74
N GLY A 57 2.17 1.71 -9.48
CA GLY A 57 1.52 2.76 -10.25
C GLY A 57 1.91 2.76 -11.73
N GLU A 58 3.17 2.46 -12.06
CA GLU A 58 3.62 2.31 -13.45
C GLU A 58 2.99 1.10 -14.14
N MET A 59 2.86 -0.03 -13.43
CA MET A 59 2.18 -1.22 -13.95
C MET A 59 0.72 -0.97 -14.26
N LEU A 60 -0.02 -0.30 -13.36
CA LEU A 60 -1.42 0.07 -13.56
C LEU A 60 -1.60 1.04 -14.75
N LEU A 61 -0.64 1.92 -14.99
CA LEU A 61 -0.66 2.82 -16.16
C LEU A 61 -0.25 2.12 -17.46
N SER A 62 0.58 1.07 -17.39
CA SER A 62 1.04 0.33 -18.56
C SER A 62 -0.07 -0.52 -19.21
N ASN A 63 -0.99 -1.03 -18.40
CA ASN A 63 -2.17 -1.75 -18.88
C ASN A 63 -3.37 -1.41 -18.00
N THR A 64 -4.31 -0.66 -18.58
CA THR A 64 -5.51 -0.18 -17.89
C THR A 64 -6.55 -1.27 -17.64
N GLU A 65 -6.35 -2.50 -18.13
CA GLU A 65 -7.19 -3.64 -17.78
C GLU A 65 -6.94 -4.12 -16.35
N PHE A 66 -5.78 -3.79 -15.76
CA PHE A 66 -5.50 -4.07 -14.35
C PHE A 66 -6.25 -3.08 -13.47
N ASN A 67 -7.26 -3.57 -12.75
CA ASN A 67 -8.05 -2.77 -11.81
C ASN A 67 -7.63 -3.06 -10.36
N SER A 68 -6.93 -4.16 -10.13
CA SER A 68 -6.54 -4.69 -8.84
C SER A 68 -5.11 -5.23 -8.87
N PHE A 69 -4.46 -5.27 -7.69
CA PHE A 69 -3.21 -6.01 -7.52
C PHE A 69 -3.36 -7.49 -7.89
N ALA A 70 -4.51 -8.09 -7.60
CA ALA A 70 -4.82 -9.48 -7.94
C ALA A 70 -4.80 -9.72 -9.46
N ASP A 71 -5.20 -8.71 -10.26
CA ASP A 71 -5.17 -8.81 -11.74
C ASP A 71 -3.72 -8.81 -12.24
N ILE A 72 -2.86 -7.99 -11.61
CA ILE A 72 -1.43 -7.93 -11.92
C ILE A 72 -0.78 -9.28 -11.57
N THR A 73 -1.03 -9.84 -10.40
CA THR A 73 -0.46 -11.15 -10.02
C THR A 73 -1.04 -12.30 -10.83
N HIS A 74 -2.33 -12.26 -11.19
CA HIS A 74 -2.93 -13.25 -12.08
C HIS A 74 -2.23 -13.30 -13.44
N GLU A 75 -1.96 -12.14 -14.04
CA GLU A 75 -1.34 -12.05 -15.37
C GLU A 75 0.16 -12.36 -15.35
N TYR A 76 0.91 -11.80 -14.39
CA TYR A 76 2.37 -11.90 -14.38
C TYR A 76 2.93 -13.11 -13.61
N VAL A 77 2.20 -13.62 -12.62
CA VAL A 77 2.66 -14.74 -11.76
C VAL A 77 1.85 -16.01 -12.04
N GLY A 78 0.59 -15.86 -12.45
CA GLY A 78 -0.26 -16.93 -12.94
C GLY A 78 -1.59 -17.06 -12.20
N PRO A 79 -2.52 -17.90 -12.70
CA PRO A 79 -3.91 -17.92 -12.24
C PRO A 79 -4.08 -18.25 -10.76
N LEU A 80 -3.24 -19.16 -10.23
CA LEU A 80 -3.25 -19.52 -8.82
C LEU A 80 -2.73 -18.40 -7.91
N ALA A 81 -1.77 -17.60 -8.38
CA ALA A 81 -1.21 -16.50 -7.61
C ALA A 81 -2.23 -15.36 -7.46
N GLY A 82 -3.00 -15.06 -8.51
CA GLY A 82 -4.11 -14.11 -8.45
C GLY A 82 -5.26 -14.55 -7.53
N PHE A 83 -5.47 -15.86 -7.36
CA PHE A 83 -6.54 -16.39 -6.51
C PHE A 83 -6.20 -16.41 -5.00
N ILE A 84 -4.93 -16.58 -4.66
CA ILE A 84 -4.46 -16.70 -3.26
C ILE A 84 -4.25 -15.33 -2.60
N THR A 85 -4.02 -14.27 -3.40
CA THR A 85 -3.63 -12.94 -2.93
C THR A 85 -4.82 -12.02 -2.75
#